data_AF-A0A225WZN9-F1
#
_entry.id   AF-A0A225WZN9-F1
#
_cell.length_a   1.000
_cell.length_b   1.000
_cell.length_c   1.000
_cell.angle_alpha   90.00
_cell.angle_beta   90.00
_cell.angle_gamma   90.00
#
_symmetry.space_group_name_H-M   'P 1'
#
loop_
_entity.id
_entity.type
_entity.pdbx_description
1 polymer ?
#
loop_
_entity_poly.entity_id
_entity_poly.type
_entity_poly.pdbx_seq_one_letter_code
_entity_poly.pdbx_strand_id
1 'polypeptide(L)'
;MEIPFLLDQQNHHIKVDVSTDGTIQGLHANRVDEDNDEKKRDRDGKRIYIKVDWEWSDKGLDEKIAPEEVCLKFGYSSSPVKCFMVPQTDPLFINQNANEGSHILYFTDKSGEQILAVTTFQVVVPTVDLIDIFTSKAEGSDSEHLMATIRTTLFDPFDPAFRVCVLLDDSLGCLDPEWMAVDERELRHATHKEPLHQSVTFRSPLDHVPFNHGNGHEISVLLLTANNKAVHLTTTLAFNAASTVNPLEGTSILHILDPRIHTPQRPRSCPDSMRSTPNLRWICELWRHEWGIYSQNGEDGILSKIFHHIGTKDKSYVEFGTESGQECNTRLLRQIHGWKGLLMDSRYEEESIELHREFITRENFMPLLTEKYQHLVPPDLDLLSIDVDFNDFWLLSAVDLTRVAPRVVVVEVNSHIPSSEARTVQYDDSDDGSGGWDGLSAYFGGSVAAFHRWGARNGYSLVYCESHGVNCFLVRNDALGGVNVSAVLGPDQLQNPPNFFGQGWNYPDMWKPHHKWVWI
;
A
#
# COMPACT_ATOMS: atom_id res chain seq x y z
N MET A 1 35.68 22.10 -2.90
CA MET A 1 36.01 23.50 -3.23
C MET A 1 34.68 24.19 -3.44
N GLU A 2 34.20 24.87 -2.41
CA GLU A 2 32.89 25.55 -2.39
C GLU A 2 32.89 26.73 -3.36
N ILE A 3 31.89 26.81 -4.22
CA ILE A 3 31.60 28.00 -5.03
C ILE A 3 30.26 28.53 -4.51
N PRO A 4 30.22 29.72 -3.86
CA PRO A 4 28.98 30.32 -3.44
C PRO A 4 28.32 30.99 -4.65
N PHE A 5 27.15 30.51 -5.06
CA PHE A 5 26.23 31.34 -5.83
C PHE A 5 25.28 32.02 -4.84
N LEU A 6 25.67 33.24 -4.46
CA LEU A 6 24.79 34.28 -3.95
C LEU A 6 24.00 34.84 -5.14
N LEU A 7 22.69 34.65 -5.13
CA LEU A 7 21.73 35.57 -5.75
C LEU A 7 20.70 35.90 -4.68
N ASP A 8 21.04 36.90 -3.87
CA ASP A 8 20.10 37.61 -3.01
C ASP A 8 19.38 38.65 -3.88
N GLN A 9 18.09 38.43 -4.12
CA GLN A 9 17.07 39.45 -3.89
C GLN A 9 15.85 38.76 -3.30
N GLN A 10 15.84 38.70 -1.96
CA GLN A 10 14.84 38.21 -1.00
C GLN A 10 15.38 37.04 -0.17
N ASN A 11 15.28 37.16 1.15
CA ASN A 11 15.79 36.26 2.19
C ASN A 11 15.09 34.88 2.25
N HIS A 12 14.54 34.39 1.13
CA HIS A 12 13.67 33.23 1.07
C HIS A 12 14.23 32.21 0.08
N HIS A 13 14.52 31.00 0.55
CA HIS A 13 14.94 29.90 -0.30
C HIS A 13 13.73 29.03 -0.64
N ILE A 14 13.67 28.44 -1.84
CA ILE A 14 12.60 27.48 -2.17
C ILE A 14 13.01 26.11 -1.62
N LYS A 15 12.21 25.57 -0.70
CA LYS A 15 12.30 24.19 -0.23
C LYS A 15 11.52 23.28 -1.17
N VAL A 16 12.14 22.17 -1.59
CA VAL A 16 11.52 21.18 -2.46
C VAL A 16 11.64 19.80 -1.81
N ASP A 17 10.50 19.22 -1.45
CA ASP A 17 10.40 17.82 -1.03
C ASP A 17 9.87 16.99 -2.20
N VAL A 18 10.54 15.88 -2.53
CA VAL A 18 10.14 14.98 -3.63
C VAL A 18 9.80 13.61 -3.05
N SER A 19 8.63 13.07 -3.41
CA SER A 19 8.20 11.71 -3.05
C SER A 19 7.58 11.00 -4.26
N THR A 20 7.35 9.70 -4.17
CA THR A 20 6.79 8.90 -5.28
C THR A 20 5.64 8.01 -4.80
N ASP A 21 4.85 7.50 -5.74
CA ASP A 21 3.90 6.40 -5.52
C ASP A 21 4.64 5.11 -5.11
N GLY A 22 5.09 5.07 -3.84
CA GLY A 22 5.38 3.86 -3.09
C GLY A 22 6.61 3.03 -3.46
N THR A 23 7.50 3.45 -4.37
CA THR A 23 8.61 2.55 -4.81
C THR A 23 9.93 3.20 -5.20
N ILE A 24 10.05 4.52 -5.15
CA ILE A 24 11.25 5.21 -5.63
C ILE A 24 11.74 6.16 -4.54
N GLN A 25 12.99 5.96 -4.11
CA GLN A 25 13.70 6.90 -3.26
C GLN A 25 15.08 7.24 -3.82
N GLY A 26 15.57 8.42 -3.42
CA GLY A 26 16.93 8.91 -3.63
C GLY A 26 16.93 10.42 -3.83
N LEU A 27 17.12 11.22 -2.78
CA LEU A 27 17.38 12.67 -2.89
C LEU A 27 18.85 12.90 -2.53
N HIS A 28 19.70 13.05 -3.55
CA HIS A 28 21.02 13.62 -3.39
C HIS A 28 21.23 14.71 -4.45
N ALA A 29 21.23 15.96 -3.98
CA ALA A 29 21.68 17.11 -4.75
C ALA A 29 23.21 17.09 -4.80
N ASN A 30 23.81 16.65 -5.91
CA ASN A 30 25.10 17.15 -6.41
C ASN A 30 25.51 16.55 -7.79
N ARG A 31 25.66 17.48 -8.75
CA ARG A 31 26.40 17.60 -10.02
C ARG A 31 27.24 16.43 -10.62
N VAL A 32 27.02 16.16 -11.93
CA VAL A 32 27.96 16.12 -13.10
C VAL A 32 27.75 14.92 -14.08
N ASP A 33 27.72 15.28 -15.37
CA ASP A 33 27.98 14.60 -16.68
C ASP A 33 27.19 13.38 -17.19
N GLU A 34 26.92 13.49 -18.51
CA GLU A 34 26.14 12.65 -19.41
C GLU A 34 26.72 11.23 -19.59
N ASP A 35 25.84 10.22 -19.64
CA ASP A 35 25.93 9.18 -20.66
C ASP A 35 24.57 8.50 -20.88
N ASN A 36 24.24 8.30 -22.16
CA ASN A 36 23.00 7.71 -22.64
C ASN A 36 23.10 6.17 -22.66
N ASP A 37 22.05 5.49 -22.20
CA ASP A 37 21.62 4.25 -22.85
C ASP A 37 20.13 3.95 -22.54
N GLU A 38 19.30 4.02 -23.58
CA GLU A 38 17.87 3.69 -23.53
C GLU A 38 17.66 2.16 -23.59
N LYS A 39 16.97 1.60 -22.59
CA LYS A 39 16.17 0.39 -22.77
C LYS A 39 14.72 0.66 -22.37
N LYS A 40 13.84 0.59 -23.37
CA LYS A 40 12.38 0.61 -23.23
C LYS A 40 11.91 -0.44 -22.23
N ARG A 41 11.27 0.02 -21.15
CA ARG A 41 10.33 -0.73 -20.32
C ARG A 41 9.02 0.05 -20.21
N ASP A 42 7.98 -0.71 -19.89
CA ASP A 42 6.57 -0.46 -20.16
C ASP A 42 5.96 0.77 -19.48
N ARG A 43 4.88 1.27 -20.08
CA ARG A 43 4.23 2.54 -19.78
C ARG A 43 3.07 2.34 -18.80
N ASP A 44 3.37 2.44 -17.51
CA ASP A 44 2.46 3.03 -16.53
C ASP A 44 3.34 3.92 -15.63
N GLY A 45 3.19 5.23 -15.80
CA GLY A 45 4.06 6.21 -15.15
C GLY A 45 3.73 6.33 -13.66
N LYS A 46 4.70 6.00 -12.80
CA LYS A 46 4.62 6.29 -11.36
C LYS A 46 4.58 7.80 -11.16
N ARG A 47 3.68 8.31 -10.32
CA ARG A 47 3.61 9.75 -10.05
C ARG A 47 4.76 10.11 -9.11
N ILE A 48 5.48 11.16 -9.46
CA ILE A 48 6.44 11.82 -8.56
C ILE A 48 5.73 13.04 -8.01
N TYR A 49 5.47 13.03 -6.71
CA TYR A 49 4.94 14.19 -6.00
C TYR A 49 6.06 15.14 -5.64
N ILE A 50 5.75 16.42 -5.79
CA ILE A 50 6.66 17.51 -5.52
C ILE A 50 5.91 18.45 -4.59
N LYS A 51 6.49 18.74 -3.43
CA LYS A 51 6.02 19.76 -2.51
C LYS A 51 7.01 20.91 -2.51
N VAL A 52 6.51 22.11 -2.77
CA VAL A 52 7.32 23.33 -2.85
C VAL A 52 6.83 24.35 -1.83
N ASP A 53 7.76 24.82 -0.99
CA ASP A 53 7.51 25.77 0.09
C ASP A 53 8.65 26.80 0.21
N TRP A 54 8.49 27.81 1.05
CA TRP A 54 9.54 28.78 1.39
C TRP A 54 10.32 28.32 2.64
N GLU A 55 11.65 28.28 2.55
CA GLU A 55 12.58 28.05 3.66
C GLU A 55 13.01 29.39 4.27
N TRP A 56 12.88 29.49 5.59
CA TRP A 56 13.18 30.68 6.38
C TRP A 56 14.63 30.63 6.82
N SER A 57 15.42 31.66 6.48
CA SER A 57 16.71 31.86 7.16
C SER A 57 16.44 32.42 8.56
N ASP A 58 17.02 31.79 9.58
CA ASP A 58 16.83 32.09 11.01
C ASP A 58 17.28 33.52 11.41
N LYS A 59 16.56 34.57 10.98
CA LYS A 59 16.62 35.94 11.51
C LYS A 59 15.33 36.73 11.28
N GLY A 60 14.24 36.29 11.91
CA GLY A 60 13.19 37.18 12.43
C GLY A 60 12.19 37.81 11.44
N LEU A 61 10.97 37.96 11.98
CA LEU A 61 9.75 38.61 11.46
C LEU A 61 8.86 37.77 10.54
N ASP A 62 7.63 37.55 11.03
CA ASP A 62 6.41 37.10 10.33
C ASP A 62 6.05 38.07 9.17
N GLU A 63 6.90 38.25 8.17
CA GLU A 63 6.49 38.88 6.92
C GLU A 63 5.72 37.84 6.08
N LYS A 64 4.45 38.12 5.82
CA LYS A 64 3.63 37.35 4.87
C LYS A 64 4.25 37.48 3.49
N ILE A 65 5.01 36.48 3.05
CA ILE A 65 5.53 36.39 1.69
C ILE A 65 4.32 36.37 0.74
N ALA A 66 4.32 37.26 -0.25
CA ALA A 66 3.30 37.27 -1.28
C ALA A 66 3.42 35.98 -2.10
N PRO A 67 2.31 35.27 -2.39
CA PRO A 67 2.38 34.10 -3.24
C PRO A 67 2.96 34.47 -4.61
N GLU A 68 3.98 33.74 -5.06
CA GLU A 68 4.58 33.92 -6.38
C GLU A 68 4.28 32.72 -7.28
N GLU A 69 4.09 32.98 -8.58
CA GLU A 69 3.88 31.94 -9.58
C GLU A 69 5.24 31.40 -10.04
N VAL A 70 5.47 30.11 -9.77
CA VAL A 70 6.69 29.39 -10.10
C VAL A 70 6.36 28.31 -11.12
N CYS A 71 7.25 28.11 -12.09
CA CYS A 71 7.13 27.11 -13.14
C CYS A 71 8.13 25.98 -12.94
N LEU A 72 7.64 24.76 -12.76
CA LEU A 72 8.44 23.54 -12.67
C LEU A 72 8.83 23.02 -14.06
N LYS A 73 10.09 22.64 -14.21
CA LYS A 73 10.65 21.94 -15.37
C LYS A 73 11.33 20.63 -14.93
N PHE A 74 11.25 19.62 -15.79
CA PHE A 74 11.78 18.27 -15.54
C PHE A 74 12.83 17.88 -16.60
N GLY A 75 13.94 17.29 -16.14
CA GLY A 75 15.06 16.91 -16.99
C GLY A 75 15.66 18.13 -17.70
N TYR A 76 15.84 18.02 -19.03
CA TYR A 76 16.37 19.11 -19.87
C TYR A 76 15.28 19.79 -20.73
N SER A 77 13.99 19.55 -20.43
CA SER A 77 12.89 20.14 -21.20
C SER A 77 12.86 21.66 -21.03
N SER A 78 12.73 22.40 -22.14
CA SER A 78 12.58 23.87 -22.13
C SER A 78 11.16 24.32 -21.77
N SER A 79 10.15 23.45 -21.93
CA SER A 79 8.76 23.73 -21.60
C SER A 79 8.45 23.37 -20.13
N PRO A 80 7.73 24.24 -19.39
CA PRO A 80 7.31 23.93 -18.03
C PRO A 80 6.33 22.75 -18.02
N VAL A 81 6.54 21.85 -17.06
CA VAL A 81 5.61 20.74 -16.78
C VAL A 81 4.33 21.29 -16.16
N LYS A 82 4.46 22.21 -15.21
CA LYS A 82 3.34 22.91 -14.56
C LYS A 82 3.83 24.21 -13.91
N CYS A 83 3.00 25.24 -13.92
CA CYS A 83 3.20 26.46 -13.14
C CYS A 83 2.13 26.55 -12.05
N PHE A 84 2.49 27.06 -10.87
CA PHE A 84 1.63 27.09 -9.68
C PHE A 84 2.11 28.15 -8.68
N MET A 85 1.27 28.47 -7.69
CA MET A 85 1.59 29.45 -6.65
C MET A 85 2.36 28.80 -5.48
N VAL A 86 3.37 29.48 -4.95
CA VAL A 86 4.13 29.05 -3.76
C VAL A 86 3.80 29.96 -2.57
N PRO A 87 3.50 29.45 -1.35
CA PRO A 87 3.54 28.04 -0.97
C PRO A 87 2.44 27.23 -1.66
N GLN A 88 2.79 26.01 -2.04
CA GLN A 88 1.92 25.13 -2.78
C GLN A 88 0.71 24.72 -1.93
N THR A 89 -0.51 25.00 -2.40
CA THR A 89 -1.75 24.61 -1.71
C THR A 89 -2.36 23.32 -2.26
N ASP A 90 -2.07 22.98 -3.52
CA ASP A 90 -2.62 21.81 -4.20
C ASP A 90 -1.52 20.77 -4.47
N PRO A 91 -1.83 19.47 -4.44
CA PRO A 91 -0.85 18.44 -4.77
C PRO A 91 -0.32 18.61 -6.20
N LEU A 92 1.00 18.61 -6.32
CA LEU A 92 1.72 18.66 -7.58
C LEU A 92 2.36 17.30 -7.77
N PHE A 93 2.02 16.66 -8.89
CA PHE A 93 2.68 15.45 -9.33
C PHE A 93 3.04 15.55 -10.80
N ILE A 94 4.10 14.84 -11.18
CA ILE A 94 4.47 14.64 -12.57
C ILE A 94 4.28 13.17 -12.92
N ASN A 95 3.68 12.93 -14.08
CA ASN A 95 3.48 11.60 -14.64
C ASN A 95 4.48 11.42 -15.78
N GLN A 96 5.77 11.38 -15.44
CA GLN A 96 6.85 11.12 -16.39
C GLN A 96 7.52 9.81 -16.02
N ASN A 97 7.94 9.04 -17.02
CA ASN A 97 8.69 7.78 -16.86
C ASN A 97 10.06 8.06 -16.22
N ALA A 98 10.08 8.32 -14.93
CA ALA A 98 11.30 8.41 -14.16
C ALA A 98 11.83 6.98 -13.98
N ASN A 99 12.58 6.53 -14.98
CA ASN A 99 13.37 5.32 -14.90
C ASN A 99 14.43 5.46 -13.82
N GLU A 100 15.01 4.33 -13.38
CA GLU A 100 16.21 4.36 -12.54
C GLU A 100 17.29 5.30 -13.12
N GLY A 101 17.91 6.10 -12.26
CA GLY A 101 18.90 7.10 -12.67
C GLY A 101 18.67 8.48 -12.07
N SER A 102 19.54 9.42 -12.42
CA SER A 102 19.51 10.78 -11.89
C SER A 102 18.57 11.67 -12.70
N HIS A 103 17.74 12.42 -12.00
CA HIS A 103 16.76 13.35 -12.54
C HIS A 103 16.98 14.74 -11.97
N ILE A 104 16.58 15.75 -12.73
CA ILE A 104 16.75 17.16 -12.38
C ILE A 104 15.38 17.82 -12.41
N LEU A 105 15.05 18.54 -11.35
CA LEU A 105 13.95 19.49 -11.31
C LEU A 105 14.54 20.89 -11.24
N TYR A 106 14.06 21.80 -12.07
CA TYR A 106 14.40 23.20 -11.92
C TYR A 106 13.16 24.07 -12.02
N PHE A 107 13.18 25.12 -11.22
CA PHE A 107 12.05 26.01 -10.98
C PHE A 107 12.44 27.38 -11.53
N THR A 108 11.58 27.94 -12.37
CA THR A 108 11.76 29.27 -12.91
C THR A 108 10.66 30.20 -12.45
N ASP A 109 10.90 31.49 -12.56
CA ASP A 109 9.84 32.50 -12.52
C ASP A 109 8.87 32.31 -13.71
N LYS A 110 7.76 33.05 -13.69
CA LYS A 110 6.74 33.02 -14.75
C LYS A 110 7.31 33.34 -16.15
N SER A 111 8.34 34.19 -16.24
CA SER A 111 8.97 34.51 -17.53
C SER A 111 9.76 33.35 -18.10
N GLY A 112 10.24 32.43 -17.25
CA GLY A 112 11.11 31.33 -17.62
C GLY A 112 12.57 31.75 -17.84
N GLU A 113 12.90 33.02 -17.59
CA GLU A 113 14.25 33.58 -17.78
C GLU A 113 15.12 33.42 -16.54
N GLN A 114 14.52 33.40 -15.35
CA GLN A 114 15.26 33.27 -14.09
C GLN A 114 15.03 31.91 -13.46
N ILE A 115 16.11 31.14 -13.24
CA ILE A 115 16.08 29.93 -12.43
C ILE A 115 16.11 30.33 -10.96
N LEU A 116 15.04 30.00 -10.24
CA LEU A 116 14.86 30.29 -8.82
C LEU A 116 15.42 29.17 -7.93
N ALA A 117 15.30 27.92 -8.38
CA ALA A 117 15.84 26.76 -7.68
C ALA A 117 16.14 25.60 -8.63
N VAL A 118 17.09 24.75 -8.25
CA VAL A 118 17.39 23.48 -8.92
C VAL A 118 17.56 22.42 -7.85
N THR A 119 16.91 21.27 -8.01
CA THR A 119 17.15 20.09 -7.19
C THR A 119 17.38 18.88 -8.08
N THR A 120 18.22 17.95 -7.63
CA THR A 120 18.43 16.67 -8.31
C THR A 120 18.02 15.55 -7.38
N PHE A 121 17.41 14.52 -7.95
CA PHE A 121 17.02 13.32 -7.23
C PHE A 121 17.38 12.11 -8.09
N GLN A 122 17.73 11.01 -7.45
CA GLN A 122 17.98 9.73 -8.10
C GLN A 122 16.78 8.80 -7.86
N VAL A 123 16.34 8.14 -8.91
CA VAL A 123 15.43 7.01 -8.80
C VAL A 123 16.26 5.75 -8.66
N VAL A 124 16.13 5.05 -7.53
CA VAL A 124 16.64 3.69 -7.36
C VAL A 124 15.53 2.72 -7.02
N VAL A 125 15.70 1.47 -7.47
CA VAL A 125 14.85 0.35 -7.04
C VAL A 125 15.65 -0.45 -6.01
N PRO A 126 15.30 -0.35 -4.72
CA PRO A 126 15.96 -1.13 -3.68
C PRO A 126 15.71 -2.63 -3.90
N THR A 127 16.72 -3.44 -3.60
CA THR A 127 16.58 -4.91 -3.63
C THR A 127 17.04 -5.53 -2.32
N VAL A 128 16.51 -6.72 -2.05
CA VAL A 128 16.95 -7.56 -0.94
C VAL A 128 17.16 -8.98 -1.43
N ASP A 129 18.23 -9.60 -0.94
CA ASP A 129 18.58 -10.99 -1.18
C ASP A 129 18.69 -11.73 0.15
N LEU A 130 18.03 -12.88 0.25
CA LEU A 130 18.22 -13.83 1.33
C LEU A 130 19.39 -14.74 0.97
N ILE A 131 20.55 -14.50 1.59
CA ILE A 131 21.81 -15.17 1.22
C ILE A 131 21.91 -16.55 1.84
N ASP A 132 21.56 -16.66 3.13
CA ASP A 132 21.66 -17.91 3.87
C ASP A 132 20.72 -17.92 5.08
N ILE A 133 20.27 -19.11 5.48
CA ILE A 133 19.46 -19.33 6.68
C ILE A 133 20.04 -20.53 7.42
N PHE A 134 20.31 -20.34 8.70
CA PHE A 134 20.93 -21.37 9.53
C PHE A 134 20.51 -21.21 10.99
N THR A 135 20.62 -22.29 11.76
CA THR A 135 20.42 -22.26 13.21
C THR A 135 21.72 -21.88 13.90
N SER A 136 21.65 -20.95 14.85
CA SER A 136 22.76 -20.55 15.71
C SER A 136 22.42 -20.81 17.18
N LYS A 137 23.45 -21.16 17.97
CA LYS A 137 23.34 -21.39 19.41
C LYS A 137 24.23 -20.38 20.13
N ALA A 138 23.66 -19.58 21.03
CA ALA A 138 24.44 -18.63 21.82
C ALA A 138 25.35 -19.37 22.81
N GLU A 139 26.58 -18.89 23.02
CA GLU A 139 27.53 -19.52 23.94
C GLU A 139 26.93 -19.58 25.37
N GLY A 140 26.82 -20.79 25.92
CA GLY A 140 26.27 -21.02 27.26
C GLY A 140 24.75 -21.07 27.36
N SER A 141 24.00 -20.94 26.26
CA SER A 141 22.55 -21.15 26.19
C SER A 141 22.24 -22.49 25.54
N ASP A 142 21.19 -23.19 25.99
CA ASP A 142 20.67 -24.37 25.29
C ASP A 142 19.67 -24.03 24.17
N SER A 143 19.29 -22.76 24.05
CA SER A 143 18.35 -22.27 23.04
C SER A 143 19.02 -22.11 21.67
N GLU A 144 18.40 -22.70 20.65
CA GLU A 144 18.74 -22.48 19.24
C GLU A 144 17.83 -21.41 18.65
N HIS A 145 18.43 -20.50 17.89
CA HIS A 145 17.72 -19.42 17.20
C HIS A 145 17.98 -19.52 15.70
N LEU A 146 16.94 -19.25 14.92
CA LEU A 146 17.09 -19.13 13.47
C LEU A 146 17.79 -17.81 13.14
N MET A 147 18.78 -17.84 12.27
CA MET A 147 19.52 -16.67 11.78
C MET A 147 19.38 -16.59 10.27
N ALA A 148 19.24 -15.37 9.73
CA ALA A 148 19.35 -15.10 8.31
C ALA A 148 20.53 -14.18 8.02
N THR A 149 21.26 -14.46 6.94
CA THR A 149 22.16 -13.51 6.29
C THR A 149 21.41 -12.84 5.16
N ILE A 150 21.25 -11.52 5.24
CA ILE A 150 20.46 -10.72 4.31
C ILE A 150 21.37 -9.66 3.70
N ARG A 151 21.25 -9.46 2.40
CA ARG A 151 21.91 -8.37 1.69
C ARG A 151 20.87 -7.42 1.14
N THR A 152 20.95 -6.14 1.47
CA THR A 152 20.17 -5.10 0.82
C THR A 152 21.05 -4.33 -0.16
N THR A 153 20.46 -3.84 -1.26
CA THR A 153 21.13 -2.97 -2.24
C THR A 153 20.28 -1.73 -2.43
N LEU A 154 20.90 -0.55 -2.41
CA LEU A 154 20.21 0.74 -2.56
C LEU A 154 19.15 1.00 -1.47
N PHE A 155 19.32 0.37 -0.29
CA PHE A 155 18.39 0.42 0.83
C PHE A 155 19.16 0.37 2.14
N ASP A 156 18.94 1.37 2.99
CA ASP A 156 19.51 1.43 4.34
C ASP A 156 18.57 0.69 5.32
N PRO A 157 18.97 -0.48 5.86
CA PRO A 157 18.15 -1.21 6.81
C PRO A 157 18.06 -0.53 8.18
N PHE A 158 18.83 0.53 8.43
CA PHE A 158 18.84 1.30 9.67
C PHE A 158 18.02 2.60 9.60
N ASP A 159 17.53 2.99 8.41
CA ASP A 159 16.65 4.15 8.28
C ASP A 159 15.27 3.82 8.88
N PRO A 160 14.78 4.58 9.88
CA PRO A 160 13.49 4.33 10.50
C PRO A 160 12.29 4.50 9.55
N ALA A 161 12.45 5.15 8.41
CA ALA A 161 11.44 5.22 7.33
C ALA A 161 11.30 3.89 6.57
N PHE A 162 12.19 2.94 6.82
CA PHE A 162 12.32 1.69 6.11
C PHE A 162 12.36 0.50 7.05
N ARG A 163 11.90 -0.64 6.56
CA ARG A 163 11.89 -1.87 7.36
C ARG A 163 12.30 -3.04 6.49
N VAL A 164 13.20 -3.86 7.03
CA VAL A 164 13.43 -5.21 6.52
C VAL A 164 12.51 -6.13 7.32
N CYS A 165 11.61 -6.81 6.63
CA CYS A 165 10.66 -7.71 7.25
C CYS A 165 10.77 -9.11 6.67
N VAL A 166 10.33 -10.09 7.45
CA VAL A 166 10.42 -11.50 7.14
C VAL A 166 9.01 -12.07 7.21
N LEU A 167 8.58 -12.70 6.13
CA LEU A 167 7.36 -13.49 6.09
C LEU A 167 7.77 -14.95 6.29
N LEU A 168 7.40 -15.51 7.44
CA LEU A 168 7.74 -16.88 7.86
C LEU A 168 6.46 -17.64 8.19
N ASP A 169 6.14 -18.69 7.42
CA ASP A 169 4.90 -19.50 7.57
C ASP A 169 3.62 -18.65 7.75
N ASP A 170 3.45 -17.60 6.93
CA ASP A 170 2.35 -16.60 6.98
C ASP A 170 2.42 -15.56 8.12
N SER A 171 3.44 -15.62 8.98
CA SER A 171 3.69 -14.60 9.99
C SER A 171 4.70 -13.58 9.48
N LEU A 172 4.27 -12.33 9.32
CA LEU A 172 5.16 -11.21 9.02
C LEU A 172 5.72 -10.62 10.32
N GLY A 173 7.05 -10.48 10.40
CA GLY A 173 7.74 -9.73 11.45
C GLY A 173 8.84 -8.85 10.86
N CYS A 174 8.97 -7.61 11.34
CA CYS A 174 10.06 -6.73 10.92
C CYS A 174 11.26 -6.87 11.85
N LEU A 175 12.44 -6.90 11.25
CA LEU A 175 13.70 -7.06 11.97
C LEU A 175 14.02 -5.80 12.75
N ASP A 176 14.52 -5.98 13.97
CA ASP A 176 14.98 -4.89 14.82
C ASP A 176 16.43 -4.51 14.46
N PRO A 177 16.70 -3.27 14.06
CA PRO A 177 18.05 -2.83 13.75
C PRO A 177 19.04 -3.01 14.93
N GLU A 178 18.58 -3.00 16.18
CA GLU A 178 19.44 -3.23 17.36
C GLU A 178 20.02 -4.66 17.41
N TRP A 179 19.36 -5.61 16.74
CA TRP A 179 19.75 -7.02 16.70
C TRP A 179 20.42 -7.41 15.37
N MET A 180 20.66 -6.45 14.48
CA MET A 180 21.37 -6.67 13.21
C MET A 180 22.89 -6.54 13.40
N ALA A 181 23.63 -7.55 12.92
CA ALA A 181 25.09 -7.52 12.87
C ALA A 181 25.57 -7.33 11.43
N VAL A 182 26.15 -6.17 11.11
CA VAL A 182 26.65 -5.82 9.77
C VAL A 182 27.97 -6.53 9.46
N ASP A 183 28.10 -7.10 8.27
CA ASP A 183 29.38 -7.58 7.75
C ASP A 183 30.16 -6.41 7.13
N GLU A 184 31.04 -5.80 7.93
CA GLU A 184 31.81 -4.63 7.53
C GLU A 184 32.77 -4.87 6.35
N ARG A 185 33.04 -6.14 5.99
CA ARG A 185 33.96 -6.48 4.89
C ARG A 185 33.41 -6.14 3.52
N GLU A 186 32.08 -6.00 3.39
CA GLU A 186 31.41 -5.66 2.13
C GLU A 186 31.03 -4.17 2.03
N LEU A 187 31.27 -3.36 3.07
CA LEU A 187 31.03 -1.91 3.06
C LEU A 187 32.02 -1.22 2.10
N ARG A 188 31.50 -0.64 1.00
CA ARG A 188 32.29 0.12 0.02
C ARG A 188 32.00 1.62 0.10
N HIS A 189 32.92 2.42 0.62
CA HIS A 189 32.75 3.89 0.61
C HIS A 189 32.47 4.44 -0.81
N ALA A 190 31.55 5.40 -0.89
CA ALA A 190 31.16 6.06 -2.13
C ALA A 190 32.36 6.66 -2.86
N THR A 191 32.32 6.68 -4.19
CA THR A 191 33.29 7.41 -5.01
C THR A 191 32.62 8.58 -5.72
N HIS A 192 33.39 9.51 -6.27
CA HIS A 192 32.84 10.67 -7.00
C HIS A 192 32.04 10.32 -8.28
N LYS A 193 32.00 9.06 -8.71
CA LYS A 193 31.32 8.59 -9.94
C LYS A 193 30.25 7.53 -9.69
N GLU A 194 30.22 6.98 -8.49
CA GLU A 194 29.28 5.95 -8.10
C GLU A 194 28.50 6.52 -6.91
N PRO A 195 27.15 6.50 -6.93
CA PRO A 195 26.39 7.06 -5.82
C PRO A 195 26.75 6.35 -4.51
N LEU A 196 26.29 6.89 -3.37
CA LEU A 196 26.59 6.42 -2.01
C LEU A 196 26.15 4.96 -1.69
N HIS A 197 25.69 4.24 -2.72
CA HIS A 197 25.16 2.88 -2.81
C HIS A 197 26.11 1.81 -2.29
N GLN A 198 25.90 1.44 -1.03
CA GLN A 198 26.53 0.31 -0.38
C GLN A 198 25.51 -0.81 -0.27
N SER A 199 25.85 -1.99 -0.78
CA SER A 199 25.16 -3.19 -0.35
C SER A 199 25.43 -3.39 1.14
N VAL A 200 24.40 -3.52 1.96
CA VAL A 200 24.57 -3.85 3.38
C VAL A 200 24.25 -5.33 3.54
N THR A 201 25.28 -6.12 3.84
CA THR A 201 25.09 -7.50 4.26
C THR A 201 25.06 -7.52 5.78
N PHE A 202 24.02 -8.07 6.37
CA PHE A 202 23.88 -8.19 7.81
C PHE A 202 23.27 -9.54 8.20
N ARG A 203 23.44 -9.90 9.47
CA ARG A 203 22.81 -11.07 10.06
C ARG A 203 21.78 -10.63 11.09
N SER A 204 20.66 -11.32 11.16
CA SER A 204 19.62 -11.03 12.15
C SER A 204 18.95 -12.32 12.65
N PRO A 205 18.62 -12.41 13.96
CA PRO A 205 17.81 -13.49 14.49
C PRO A 205 16.36 -13.41 13.99
N LEU A 206 15.74 -14.57 13.77
CA LEU A 206 14.38 -14.75 13.25
C LEU A 206 13.48 -15.45 14.28
N ASP A 207 13.44 -14.95 15.52
CA ASP A 207 12.91 -15.66 16.68
C ASP A 207 11.42 -15.43 17.00
N HIS A 208 10.65 -14.82 16.09
CA HIS A 208 9.24 -14.47 16.33
C HIS A 208 8.22 -15.57 16.03
N VAL A 209 8.60 -16.64 15.32
CA VAL A 209 7.69 -17.74 14.99
C VAL A 209 8.21 -19.02 15.64
N PRO A 210 7.48 -19.60 16.61
CA PRO A 210 7.77 -20.94 17.09
C PRO A 210 7.36 -21.97 16.03
N PHE A 211 8.19 -22.98 15.82
CA PHE A 211 7.90 -24.03 14.85
C PHE A 211 7.07 -25.15 15.48
N ASN A 212 5.90 -25.41 14.89
CA ASN A 212 5.01 -26.47 15.37
C ASN A 212 5.39 -27.86 14.80
N HIS A 213 6.14 -27.88 13.70
CA HIS A 213 6.57 -29.07 12.99
C HIS A 213 8.04 -28.95 12.59
N GLY A 214 8.64 -30.03 12.09
CA GLY A 214 10.08 -30.09 11.80
C GLY A 214 10.47 -29.67 10.38
N ASN A 215 9.49 -29.51 9.49
CA ASN A 215 9.71 -29.45 8.05
C ASN A 215 8.61 -28.72 7.30
N GLY A 216 8.97 -28.24 6.10
CA GLY A 216 8.03 -27.56 5.20
C GLY A 216 7.75 -26.11 5.59
N HIS A 217 8.71 -25.46 6.26
CA HIS A 217 8.61 -24.04 6.56
C HIS A 217 9.00 -23.22 5.35
N GLU A 218 8.38 -22.06 5.18
CA GLU A 218 8.62 -21.16 4.07
C GLU A 218 8.98 -19.76 4.57
N ILE A 219 9.97 -19.16 3.92
CA ILE A 219 10.47 -17.83 4.29
C ILE A 219 10.77 -16.95 3.08
N SER A 220 10.37 -15.70 3.20
CA SER A 220 10.74 -14.62 2.28
C SER A 220 11.12 -13.36 3.06
N VAL A 221 12.00 -12.54 2.46
CA VAL A 221 12.39 -11.23 3.00
C VAL A 221 11.75 -10.15 2.14
N LEU A 222 11.21 -9.13 2.82
CA LEU A 222 10.53 -7.99 2.24
C LEU A 222 11.22 -6.71 2.66
N LEU A 223 11.26 -5.75 1.75
CA LEU A 223 11.58 -4.36 2.07
C LEU A 223 10.27 -3.58 2.10
N LEU A 224 9.91 -3.02 3.26
CA LEU A 224 8.73 -2.17 3.40
C LEU A 224 9.13 -0.70 3.53
N THR A 225 8.34 0.16 2.90
CA THR A 225 8.35 1.61 3.13
C THR A 225 7.62 1.98 4.42
N ALA A 226 7.68 3.25 4.81
CA ALA A 226 6.93 3.82 5.92
C ALA A 226 5.40 3.65 5.81
N ASN A 227 4.87 3.45 4.60
CA ASN A 227 3.43 3.23 4.34
C ASN A 227 3.08 1.73 4.24
N ASN A 228 3.96 0.84 4.71
CA ASN A 228 3.80 -0.62 4.65
C ASN A 228 3.67 -1.21 3.23
N LYS A 229 4.06 -0.44 2.19
CA LYS A 229 4.17 -0.95 0.82
C LYS A 229 5.51 -1.60 0.60
N ALA A 230 5.50 -2.82 0.07
CA ALA A 230 6.70 -3.57 -0.25
C ALA A 230 7.32 -3.05 -1.55
N VAL A 231 8.61 -2.79 -1.50
CA VAL A 231 9.40 -2.35 -2.67
C VAL A 231 10.19 -3.49 -3.28
N HIS A 232 10.43 -4.55 -2.51
CA HIS A 232 11.07 -5.77 -2.98
C HIS A 232 10.64 -6.96 -2.12
N LEU A 233 10.53 -8.13 -2.74
CA LEU A 233 10.24 -9.42 -2.11
C LEU A 233 11.22 -10.45 -2.68
N THR A 234 11.89 -11.22 -1.82
CA THR A 234 12.71 -12.35 -2.26
C THR A 234 11.85 -13.50 -2.75
N THR A 235 12.42 -14.39 -3.56
CA THR A 235 11.83 -15.71 -3.78
C THR A 235 11.63 -16.45 -2.44
N THR A 236 10.52 -17.16 -2.30
CA THR A 236 10.25 -18.01 -1.14
C THR A 236 11.24 -19.17 -1.09
N LEU A 237 11.88 -19.34 0.07
CA LEU A 237 12.75 -20.47 0.37
C LEU A 237 12.02 -21.45 1.28
N ALA A 238 11.98 -22.73 0.91
CA ALA A 238 11.53 -23.79 1.80
C ALA A 238 12.69 -24.33 2.64
N PHE A 239 12.47 -24.54 3.94
CA PHE A 239 13.47 -25.07 4.85
C PHE A 239 12.85 -25.93 5.96
N ASN A 240 13.72 -26.58 6.75
CA ASN A 240 13.35 -27.42 7.88
C ASN A 240 13.97 -26.85 9.15
N ALA A 241 13.19 -26.72 10.21
CA ALA A 241 13.64 -26.28 11.53
C ALA A 241 12.98 -27.15 12.60
N ALA A 242 13.74 -27.51 13.64
CA ALA A 242 13.18 -28.29 14.74
C ALA A 242 12.21 -27.43 15.57
N SER A 243 11.22 -28.06 16.20
CA SER A 243 10.26 -27.38 17.08
C SER A 243 10.88 -26.75 18.34
N THR A 244 12.17 -27.02 18.59
CA THR A 244 12.96 -26.45 19.69
C THR A 244 13.68 -25.16 19.30
N VAL A 245 13.71 -24.81 18.00
CA VAL A 245 14.26 -23.54 17.52
C VAL A 245 13.27 -22.41 17.81
N ASN A 246 13.78 -21.24 18.18
CA ASN A 246 12.99 -20.05 18.56
C ASN A 246 12.09 -20.29 19.79
N PRO A 247 12.67 -20.62 20.96
CA PRO A 247 11.87 -20.79 22.18
C PRO A 247 11.22 -19.47 22.60
N LEU A 248 9.98 -19.56 23.10
CA LEU A 248 9.07 -18.46 23.45
C LEU A 248 9.60 -17.39 24.43
N GLU A 249 10.79 -17.58 25.02
CA GLU A 249 11.31 -16.75 26.12
C GLU A 249 12.33 -15.68 25.70
N GLY A 250 12.66 -15.56 24.41
CA GLY A 250 13.51 -14.49 23.89
C GLY A 250 13.00 -13.99 22.55
N THR A 251 12.68 -12.70 22.45
CA THR A 251 12.30 -12.06 21.17
C THR A 251 13.25 -10.92 20.89
N SER A 252 14.09 -11.08 19.88
CA SER A 252 15.05 -10.11 19.34
C SER A 252 14.38 -9.14 18.36
N ILE A 253 13.04 -9.03 18.43
CA ILE A 253 12.23 -8.37 17.42
C ILE A 253 11.46 -7.21 18.05
N LEU A 254 11.55 -6.08 17.36
CA LEU A 254 10.66 -4.95 17.47
C LEU A 254 9.28 -5.48 17.00
N HIS A 255 8.43 -5.97 17.92
CA HIS A 255 7.03 -6.33 17.66
C HIS A 255 6.15 -5.17 17.15
N ILE A 256 6.80 -4.08 16.78
CA ILE A 256 6.27 -2.75 16.65
C ILE A 256 6.66 -2.31 15.22
N LEU A 257 5.79 -2.63 14.26
CA LEU A 257 5.34 -1.55 13.37
C LEU A 257 5.14 -0.35 14.30
N ASP A 258 5.91 0.74 14.22
CA ASP A 258 5.64 1.89 15.09
C ASP A 258 4.25 2.39 14.70
N PRO A 259 3.21 2.03 15.47
CA PRO A 259 1.84 2.18 15.04
C PRO A 259 1.37 3.60 15.32
N ARG A 260 2.27 4.47 15.81
CA ARG A 260 1.98 5.85 16.18
C ARG A 260 2.14 6.80 15.01
N ILE A 261 2.86 6.44 13.94
CA ILE A 261 3.20 7.41 12.91
C ILE A 261 2.29 7.30 11.66
N HIS A 262 1.90 6.10 11.21
CA HIS A 262 1.24 5.98 9.88
C HIS A 262 0.04 5.03 9.73
N THR A 263 -0.30 4.18 10.71
CA THR A 263 -1.43 3.23 10.60
C THR A 263 -2.30 3.30 11.87
N PRO A 264 -3.47 3.97 11.85
CA PRO A 264 -4.31 4.05 13.04
C PRO A 264 -4.76 2.66 13.49
N GLN A 265 -4.48 2.30 14.73
CA GLN A 265 -4.91 1.03 15.29
C GLN A 265 -6.43 1.00 15.44
N ARG A 266 -7.10 0.21 14.59
CA ARG A 266 -8.54 -0.03 14.67
C ARG A 266 -8.85 -1.52 14.77
N PRO A 267 -9.74 -1.92 15.69
CA PRO A 267 -10.38 -1.09 16.72
C PRO A 267 -9.37 -0.65 17.81
N ARG A 268 -9.53 0.57 18.36
CA ARG A 268 -8.65 1.12 19.42
C ARG A 268 -8.61 0.25 20.69
N SER A 269 -9.68 -0.49 20.93
CA SER A 269 -9.75 -1.49 21.98
C SER A 269 -10.57 -2.68 21.48
N CYS A 270 -10.12 -3.89 21.78
CA CYS A 270 -10.83 -5.10 21.41
C CYS A 270 -12.05 -5.28 22.35
N PRO A 271 -13.27 -5.46 21.82
CA PRO A 271 -14.45 -5.73 22.64
C PRO A 271 -14.28 -6.96 23.54
N ASP A 272 -14.83 -6.94 24.76
CA ASP A 272 -14.68 -8.02 25.74
C ASP A 272 -15.17 -9.38 25.22
N SER A 273 -16.28 -9.38 24.48
CA SER A 273 -16.84 -10.57 23.83
C SER A 273 -15.87 -11.23 22.84
N MET A 274 -15.06 -10.43 22.15
CA MET A 274 -14.03 -10.92 21.23
C MET A 274 -12.77 -11.34 21.98
N ARG A 275 -12.38 -10.63 23.05
CA ARG A 275 -11.28 -11.05 23.93
C ARG A 275 -11.53 -12.41 24.57
N SER A 276 -12.77 -12.68 24.98
CA SER A 276 -13.18 -13.95 25.59
C SER A 276 -13.39 -15.08 24.59
N THR A 277 -13.36 -14.79 23.28
CA THR A 277 -13.52 -15.78 22.20
C THR A 277 -12.17 -15.98 21.50
N PRO A 278 -11.36 -16.99 21.89
CA PRO A 278 -9.98 -17.13 21.42
C PRO A 278 -9.84 -17.11 19.89
N ASN A 279 -10.83 -17.67 19.18
CA ASN A 279 -10.84 -17.80 17.72
C ASN A 279 -11.16 -16.50 16.97
N LEU A 280 -11.49 -15.40 17.65
CA LEU A 280 -11.85 -14.12 17.01
C LEU A 280 -10.95 -12.96 17.43
N ARG A 281 -10.04 -13.18 18.38
CA ARG A 281 -9.12 -12.14 18.87
C ARG A 281 -8.26 -11.55 17.75
N TRP A 282 -7.89 -12.37 16.76
CA TRP A 282 -7.05 -11.95 15.63
C TRP A 282 -7.68 -10.80 14.81
N ILE A 283 -9.00 -10.66 14.78
CA ILE A 283 -9.69 -9.55 14.08
C ILE A 283 -9.28 -8.21 14.69
N CYS A 284 -9.13 -8.14 16.01
CA CYS A 284 -8.68 -6.93 16.71
C CYS A 284 -7.19 -6.61 16.47
N GLU A 285 -6.46 -7.51 15.83
CA GLU A 285 -5.02 -7.43 15.58
C GLU A 285 -4.70 -7.33 14.08
N LEU A 286 -5.73 -7.26 13.22
CA LEU A 286 -5.58 -7.19 11.76
C LEU A 286 -4.72 -6.01 11.28
N TRP A 287 -4.78 -4.87 11.97
CA TRP A 287 -3.91 -3.72 11.68
C TRP A 287 -2.41 -4.02 11.72
N ARG A 288 -1.99 -5.10 12.38
CA ARG A 288 -0.58 -5.57 12.38
C ARG A 288 -0.16 -6.24 11.07
N HIS A 289 -1.13 -6.56 10.23
CA HIS A 289 -0.95 -7.29 8.98
C HIS A 289 -1.28 -6.43 7.77
N GLU A 290 -1.36 -5.11 7.94
CA GLU A 290 -1.66 -4.18 6.85
C GLU A 290 -0.37 -3.85 6.06
N TRP A 291 0.00 -4.75 5.15
CA TRP A 291 1.14 -4.62 4.24
C TRP A 291 0.73 -5.03 2.82
N GLY A 292 1.34 -4.42 1.81
CA GLY A 292 0.98 -4.59 0.40
C GLY A 292 2.18 -4.80 -0.52
N ILE A 293 2.14 -5.81 -1.38
CA ILE A 293 3.13 -6.01 -2.46
C ILE A 293 2.55 -5.58 -3.80
N TYR A 294 1.34 -6.04 -4.08
CA TYR A 294 0.62 -5.78 -5.31
C TYR A 294 -0.70 -5.07 -5.09
N SER A 295 -1.26 -5.11 -3.88
CA SER A 295 -2.41 -4.29 -3.52
C SER A 295 -2.02 -2.80 -3.49
N GLN A 296 -3.02 -1.93 -3.67
CA GLN A 296 -2.82 -0.48 -3.62
C GLN A 296 -2.25 -0.04 -2.26
N ASN A 297 -2.85 -0.56 -1.18
CA ASN A 297 -2.51 -0.31 0.22
C ASN A 297 -2.11 -1.64 0.88
N GLY A 298 -2.55 -1.91 2.11
CA GLY A 298 -2.18 -3.11 2.86
C GLY A 298 -3.09 -4.33 2.70
N GLU A 299 -3.89 -4.41 1.64
CA GLU A 299 -4.91 -5.44 1.46
C GLU A 299 -4.32 -6.85 1.33
N ASP A 300 -3.14 -7.01 0.70
CA ASP A 300 -2.47 -8.32 0.56
C ASP A 300 -2.28 -9.02 1.91
N GLY A 301 -1.74 -8.31 2.90
CA GLY A 301 -1.49 -8.86 4.23
C GLY A 301 -2.76 -9.08 5.04
N ILE A 302 -3.77 -8.22 4.87
CA ILE A 302 -5.09 -8.39 5.50
C ILE A 302 -5.78 -9.64 4.95
N LEU A 303 -5.82 -9.82 3.63
CA LEU A 303 -6.39 -10.99 2.98
C LEU A 303 -5.67 -12.27 3.40
N SER A 304 -4.33 -12.25 3.39
CA SER A 304 -3.52 -13.36 3.88
C SER A 304 -3.90 -13.74 5.31
N LYS A 305 -4.02 -12.74 6.21
CA LYS A 305 -4.37 -12.99 7.60
C LYS A 305 -5.80 -13.50 7.80
N ILE A 306 -6.77 -12.98 7.05
CA ILE A 306 -8.15 -13.45 7.08
C ILE A 306 -8.19 -14.92 6.66
N PHE A 307 -7.63 -15.26 5.49
CA PHE A 307 -7.65 -16.63 4.97
C PHE A 307 -6.80 -17.61 5.76
N HIS A 308 -5.75 -17.16 6.44
CA HIS A 308 -5.03 -17.98 7.41
C HIS A 308 -5.95 -18.46 8.55
N HIS A 309 -6.82 -17.59 9.07
CA HIS A 309 -7.72 -17.93 10.18
C HIS A 309 -8.99 -18.67 9.74
N ILE A 310 -9.58 -18.29 8.61
CA ILE A 310 -10.84 -18.91 8.15
C ILE A 310 -10.60 -20.10 7.21
N GLY A 311 -9.36 -20.34 6.77
CA GLY A 311 -9.01 -21.33 5.75
C GLY A 311 -9.50 -20.94 4.35
N THR A 312 -9.24 -21.78 3.35
CA THR A 312 -9.73 -21.63 1.97
C THR A 312 -10.56 -22.85 1.55
N LYS A 313 -11.36 -22.72 0.49
CA LYS A 313 -12.08 -23.82 -0.14
C LYS A 313 -11.38 -24.24 -1.42
N ASP A 314 -11.59 -23.45 -2.47
CA ASP A 314 -11.13 -23.73 -3.83
C ASP A 314 -10.01 -22.77 -4.26
N LYS A 315 -9.63 -21.82 -3.40
CA LYS A 315 -8.68 -20.73 -3.71
C LYS A 315 -9.15 -19.95 -4.94
N SER A 316 -10.44 -19.62 -4.93
CA SER A 316 -11.13 -18.94 -6.03
C SER A 316 -11.39 -17.48 -5.71
N TYR A 317 -11.16 -16.60 -6.68
CA TYR A 317 -11.46 -15.18 -6.51
C TYR A 317 -12.21 -14.60 -7.71
N VAL A 318 -12.89 -13.49 -7.46
CA VAL A 318 -13.33 -12.56 -8.50
C VAL A 318 -12.96 -11.15 -8.08
N GLU A 319 -12.38 -10.34 -8.96
CA GLU A 319 -12.09 -8.93 -8.72
C GLU A 319 -12.48 -8.06 -9.92
N PHE A 320 -13.00 -6.86 -9.63
CA PHE A 320 -13.42 -5.86 -10.61
C PHE A 320 -12.64 -4.57 -10.44
N GLY A 321 -12.49 -3.81 -11.52
CA GLY A 321 -11.75 -2.54 -11.52
C GLY A 321 -10.24 -2.74 -11.34
N THR A 322 -9.73 -3.85 -11.90
CA THR A 322 -8.35 -4.30 -11.69
C THR A 322 -7.34 -3.54 -12.55
N GLU A 323 -7.80 -2.65 -13.42
CA GLU A 323 -7.01 -2.06 -14.49
C GLU A 323 -6.22 -3.15 -15.24
N SER A 324 -4.90 -3.00 -15.38
CA SER A 324 -4.01 -3.98 -16.02
C SER A 324 -3.76 -5.27 -15.21
N GLY A 325 -4.32 -5.38 -14.01
CA GLY A 325 -4.08 -6.48 -13.07
C GLY A 325 -2.66 -6.50 -12.49
N GLN A 326 -1.94 -5.38 -12.61
CA GLN A 326 -0.61 -5.20 -12.02
C GLN A 326 -0.69 -4.72 -10.57
N GLU A 327 -1.56 -3.75 -10.27
CA GLU A 327 -1.92 -3.34 -8.91
C GLU A 327 -3.36 -3.78 -8.67
N CYS A 328 -3.56 -4.82 -7.86
CA CYS A 328 -4.89 -5.34 -7.51
C CYS A 328 -4.82 -6.23 -6.27
N ASN A 329 -5.95 -6.41 -5.58
CA ASN A 329 -6.04 -7.12 -4.30
C ASN A 329 -5.82 -8.64 -4.41
N THR A 330 -5.92 -9.20 -5.61
CA THR A 330 -5.81 -10.65 -5.85
C THR A 330 -4.48 -11.10 -6.44
N ARG A 331 -3.58 -10.18 -6.84
CA ARG A 331 -2.35 -10.56 -7.54
C ARG A 331 -1.41 -11.41 -6.69
N LEU A 332 -1.25 -11.10 -5.40
CA LEU A 332 -0.42 -11.92 -4.51
C LEU A 332 -0.96 -13.35 -4.39
N LEU A 333 -2.29 -13.46 -4.19
CA LEU A 333 -3.00 -14.73 -4.11
C LEU A 333 -2.80 -15.57 -5.38
N ARG A 334 -2.95 -14.92 -6.55
CA ARG A 334 -2.76 -15.53 -7.88
C ARG A 334 -1.31 -15.98 -8.12
N GLN A 335 -0.33 -15.11 -7.90
CA GLN A 335 1.05 -15.36 -8.31
C GLN A 335 1.83 -16.23 -7.31
N ILE A 336 1.55 -16.11 -6.01
CA ILE A 336 2.33 -16.76 -4.96
C ILE A 336 1.56 -17.92 -4.32
N HIS A 337 0.27 -17.73 -4.03
CA HIS A 337 -0.50 -18.71 -3.24
C HIS A 337 -1.32 -19.70 -4.10
N GLY A 338 -1.17 -19.62 -5.42
CA GLY A 338 -1.76 -20.55 -6.39
C GLY A 338 -3.28 -20.42 -6.55
N TRP A 339 -3.83 -19.24 -6.27
CA TRP A 339 -5.25 -18.97 -6.49
C TRP A 339 -5.56 -18.79 -7.98
N LYS A 340 -6.81 -19.05 -8.36
CA LYS A 340 -7.31 -18.86 -9.73
C LYS A 340 -8.64 -18.14 -9.66
N GLY A 341 -8.89 -17.24 -10.60
CA GLY A 341 -10.10 -16.43 -10.51
C GLY A 341 -10.35 -15.62 -11.76
N LEU A 342 -11.45 -14.89 -11.73
CA LEU A 342 -11.89 -13.99 -12.79
C LEU A 342 -11.49 -12.56 -12.44
N LEU A 343 -10.79 -11.89 -13.36
CA LEU A 343 -10.55 -10.45 -13.30
C LEU A 343 -11.38 -9.78 -14.39
N MET A 344 -11.96 -8.62 -14.07
CA MET A 344 -12.69 -7.84 -15.06
C MET A 344 -12.42 -6.34 -14.91
N ASP A 345 -12.31 -5.66 -16.05
CA ASP A 345 -12.13 -4.22 -16.11
C ASP A 345 -12.82 -3.63 -17.35
N SER A 346 -13.23 -2.37 -17.31
CA SER A 346 -13.92 -1.73 -18.45
C SER A 346 -13.01 -1.43 -19.65
N ARG A 347 -11.68 -1.39 -19.45
CA ARG A 347 -10.68 -0.94 -20.43
C ARG A 347 -9.62 -1.99 -20.74
N TYR A 348 -9.25 -2.82 -19.77
CA TYR A 348 -8.14 -3.76 -19.89
C TYR A 348 -8.60 -5.19 -20.17
N GLU A 349 -7.78 -5.94 -20.90
CA GLU A 349 -7.93 -7.37 -21.17
C GLU A 349 -6.54 -8.03 -21.18
N GLU A 350 -6.41 -9.19 -20.55
CA GLU A 350 -5.20 -10.02 -20.58
C GLU A 350 -5.61 -11.48 -20.28
N GLU A 351 -5.75 -12.27 -21.35
CA GLU A 351 -6.24 -13.64 -21.27
C GLU A 351 -5.33 -14.54 -20.42
N SER A 352 -4.02 -14.28 -20.38
CA SER A 352 -3.08 -15.11 -19.61
C SER A 352 -3.29 -15.05 -18.09
N ILE A 353 -4.04 -14.06 -17.61
CA ILE A 353 -4.39 -13.90 -16.18
C ILE A 353 -5.90 -13.93 -15.93
N GLU A 354 -6.70 -14.37 -16.91
CA GLU A 354 -8.17 -14.35 -16.87
C GLU A 354 -8.74 -12.94 -16.61
N LEU A 355 -8.10 -11.92 -17.20
CA LEU A 355 -8.60 -10.54 -17.21
C LEU A 355 -9.42 -10.28 -18.48
N HIS A 356 -10.71 -10.03 -18.28
CA HIS A 356 -11.67 -9.84 -19.36
C HIS A 356 -12.19 -8.40 -19.37
N ARG A 357 -12.26 -7.79 -20.56
CA ARG A 357 -12.80 -6.44 -20.69
C ARG A 357 -14.33 -6.45 -20.60
N GLU A 358 -14.89 -6.01 -19.48
CA GLU A 358 -16.32 -5.94 -19.20
C GLU A 358 -16.71 -4.60 -18.56
N PHE A 359 -17.78 -3.97 -19.07
CA PHE A 359 -18.44 -2.87 -18.37
C PHE A 359 -19.54 -3.44 -17.47
N ILE A 360 -19.26 -3.50 -16.16
CA ILE A 360 -20.11 -4.19 -15.20
C ILE A 360 -21.22 -3.24 -14.73
N THR A 361 -22.45 -3.71 -14.80
CA THR A 361 -23.65 -3.03 -14.31
C THR A 361 -24.37 -3.92 -13.32
N ARG A 362 -25.26 -3.35 -12.51
CA ARG A 362 -26.09 -4.12 -11.56
C ARG A 362 -26.86 -5.24 -12.26
N GLU A 363 -27.30 -5.02 -13.50
CA GLU A 363 -28.13 -5.95 -14.27
C GLU A 363 -27.32 -7.06 -14.94
N ASN A 364 -26.09 -6.79 -15.41
CA ASN A 364 -25.28 -7.80 -16.10
C ASN A 364 -24.36 -8.59 -15.14
N PHE A 365 -24.18 -8.09 -13.91
CA PHE A 365 -23.19 -8.64 -12.98
C PHE A 365 -23.39 -10.13 -12.69
N MET A 366 -24.59 -10.53 -12.26
CA MET A 366 -24.86 -11.94 -11.96
C MET A 366 -24.81 -12.85 -13.20
N PRO A 367 -25.35 -12.48 -14.38
CA PRO A 367 -25.13 -13.22 -15.62
C PRO A 367 -23.64 -13.43 -15.97
N LEU A 368 -22.78 -12.43 -15.78
CA LEU A 368 -21.34 -12.57 -15.99
C LEU A 368 -20.76 -13.68 -15.11
N LEU A 369 -21.06 -13.66 -13.80
CA LEU A 369 -20.53 -14.64 -12.86
C LEU A 369 -21.09 -16.05 -13.06
N THR A 370 -22.39 -16.16 -13.33
CA THR A 370 -23.11 -17.44 -13.21
C THR A 370 -23.45 -18.10 -14.53
N GLU A 371 -23.22 -17.41 -15.66
CA GLU A 371 -23.48 -17.94 -17.00
C GLU A 371 -22.23 -17.87 -17.85
N LYS A 372 -21.68 -16.66 -18.06
CA LYS A 372 -20.53 -16.45 -18.95
C LYS A 372 -19.24 -17.05 -18.38
N TYR A 373 -18.92 -16.73 -17.13
CA TYR A 373 -17.67 -17.12 -16.46
C TYR A 373 -17.88 -18.14 -15.35
N GLN A 374 -19.00 -18.88 -15.36
CA GLN A 374 -19.35 -19.89 -14.35
C GLN A 374 -18.28 -20.97 -14.11
N HIS A 375 -17.39 -21.19 -15.08
CA HIS A 375 -16.28 -22.15 -14.97
C HIS A 375 -15.12 -21.65 -14.11
N LEU A 376 -15.03 -20.34 -13.86
CA LEU A 376 -14.06 -19.68 -12.97
C LEU A 376 -14.66 -19.33 -11.61
N VAL A 377 -16.00 -19.27 -11.51
CA VAL A 377 -16.71 -18.75 -10.33
C VAL A 377 -17.54 -19.86 -9.67
N PRO A 378 -17.02 -20.54 -8.63
CA PRO A 378 -17.79 -21.54 -7.91
C PRO A 378 -18.88 -20.88 -7.03
N PRO A 379 -19.96 -21.62 -6.69
CA PRO A 379 -21.00 -21.11 -5.80
C PRO A 379 -20.51 -20.71 -4.40
N ASP A 380 -19.53 -21.44 -3.83
CA ASP A 380 -18.91 -21.13 -2.52
C ASP A 380 -17.56 -20.42 -2.74
N LEU A 381 -17.60 -19.28 -3.44
CA LEU A 381 -16.43 -18.46 -3.81
C LEU A 381 -15.63 -18.05 -2.57
N ASP A 382 -14.29 -18.14 -2.60
CA ASP A 382 -13.48 -17.71 -1.46
C ASP A 382 -13.44 -16.18 -1.33
N LEU A 383 -13.16 -15.46 -2.42
CA LEU A 383 -12.98 -14.00 -2.40
C LEU A 383 -13.76 -13.28 -3.51
N LEU A 384 -14.49 -12.23 -3.15
CA LEU A 384 -15.04 -11.24 -4.07
C LEU A 384 -14.45 -9.86 -3.74
N SER A 385 -13.83 -9.18 -4.69
CA SER A 385 -13.31 -7.82 -4.51
C SER A 385 -14.02 -6.87 -5.47
N ILE A 386 -14.66 -5.83 -4.95
CA ILE A 386 -15.38 -4.81 -5.70
C ILE A 386 -14.69 -3.47 -5.42
N ASP A 387 -14.03 -2.94 -6.46
CA ASP A 387 -13.23 -1.72 -6.39
C ASP A 387 -13.47 -0.95 -7.69
N VAL A 388 -14.55 -0.16 -7.76
CA VAL A 388 -14.98 0.55 -8.98
C VAL A 388 -15.24 2.04 -8.74
N ASP A 389 -14.70 2.62 -7.66
CA ASP A 389 -14.79 4.02 -7.23
C ASP A 389 -16.18 4.56 -6.88
N PHE A 390 -17.24 4.06 -7.51
CA PHE A 390 -18.54 4.73 -7.52
C PHE A 390 -19.72 3.81 -7.17
N ASN A 391 -19.96 2.77 -7.96
CA ASN A 391 -21.17 1.93 -7.87
C ASN A 391 -21.03 0.70 -6.96
N ASP A 392 -19.99 0.63 -6.15
CA ASP A 392 -19.57 -0.53 -5.33
C ASP A 392 -20.72 -1.11 -4.49
N PHE A 393 -21.45 -0.22 -3.79
CA PHE A 393 -22.59 -0.63 -2.97
C PHE A 393 -23.71 -1.27 -3.79
N TRP A 394 -23.96 -0.76 -5.00
CA TRP A 394 -25.02 -1.25 -5.89
C TRP A 394 -24.65 -2.58 -6.53
N LEU A 395 -23.40 -2.76 -6.93
CA LEU A 395 -22.88 -4.04 -7.43
C LEU A 395 -22.93 -5.11 -6.34
N LEU A 396 -22.46 -4.79 -5.13
CA LEU A 396 -22.56 -5.71 -3.99
C LEU A 396 -24.01 -6.07 -3.67
N SER A 397 -24.92 -5.08 -3.70
CA SER A 397 -26.34 -5.29 -3.45
C SER A 397 -27.04 -6.13 -4.53
N ALA A 398 -26.42 -6.27 -5.71
CA ALA A 398 -26.92 -7.11 -6.81
C ALA A 398 -26.56 -8.58 -6.66
N VAL A 399 -25.61 -8.92 -5.77
CA VAL A 399 -25.13 -10.30 -5.60
C VAL A 399 -26.26 -11.20 -5.11
N ASP A 400 -26.63 -12.17 -5.93
CA ASP A 400 -27.51 -13.26 -5.51
C ASP A 400 -26.71 -14.31 -4.74
N LEU A 401 -26.72 -14.17 -3.41
CA LEU A 401 -26.02 -15.05 -2.46
C LEU A 401 -26.52 -16.51 -2.49
N THR A 402 -27.62 -16.82 -3.18
CA THR A 402 -28.05 -18.21 -3.38
C THR A 402 -27.31 -18.90 -4.53
N ARG A 403 -26.69 -18.13 -5.42
CA ARG A 403 -25.95 -18.63 -6.59
C ARG A 403 -24.44 -18.48 -6.43
N VAL A 404 -23.99 -17.38 -5.84
CA VAL A 404 -22.58 -17.13 -5.52
C VAL A 404 -22.52 -16.49 -4.13
N ALA A 405 -21.94 -17.19 -3.17
CA ALA A 405 -21.80 -16.75 -1.79
C ALA A 405 -20.32 -16.61 -1.44
N PRO A 406 -19.71 -15.43 -1.65
CA PRO A 406 -18.30 -15.20 -1.31
C PRO A 406 -18.05 -15.44 0.19
N ARG A 407 -16.91 -15.98 0.58
CA ARG A 407 -16.55 -16.12 2.00
C ARG A 407 -15.98 -14.83 2.57
N VAL A 408 -15.23 -14.11 1.75
CA VAL A 408 -14.70 -12.77 2.02
C VAL A 408 -15.13 -11.83 0.90
N VAL A 409 -15.54 -10.62 1.26
CA VAL A 409 -15.83 -9.54 0.33
C VAL A 409 -14.94 -8.34 0.66
N VAL A 410 -14.23 -7.81 -0.32
CA VAL A 410 -13.55 -6.51 -0.26
C VAL A 410 -14.42 -5.50 -0.98
N VAL A 411 -14.58 -4.33 -0.37
CA VAL A 411 -15.29 -3.20 -0.95
C VAL A 411 -14.51 -1.93 -0.78
N GLU A 412 -14.50 -1.11 -1.83
CA GLU A 412 -14.06 0.26 -1.71
C GLU A 412 -15.12 1.12 -1.00
N VAL A 413 -14.67 1.99 -0.10
CA VAL A 413 -15.50 2.83 0.75
C VAL A 413 -15.13 4.30 0.64
N ASN A 414 -16.13 5.14 0.80
CA ASN A 414 -15.95 6.57 0.99
C ASN A 414 -15.78 6.87 2.50
N SER A 415 -14.52 7.04 2.92
CA SER A 415 -14.17 7.38 4.30
C SER A 415 -14.46 8.83 4.71
N HIS A 416 -14.81 9.72 3.77
CA HIS A 416 -15.26 11.09 4.10
C HIS A 416 -16.63 11.11 4.74
N ILE A 417 -17.47 10.12 4.45
CA ILE A 417 -18.82 10.06 5.00
C ILE A 417 -18.72 9.66 6.48
N PRO A 418 -19.37 10.37 7.41
CA PRO A 418 -19.32 10.03 8.83
C PRO A 418 -19.76 8.59 9.11
N SER A 419 -19.10 7.93 10.06
CA SER A 419 -19.38 6.53 10.42
C SER A 419 -20.80 6.27 10.94
N SER A 420 -21.53 7.31 11.31
CA SER A 420 -22.95 7.23 11.69
C SER A 420 -23.92 7.26 10.50
N GLU A 421 -23.45 7.62 9.31
CA GLU A 421 -24.29 7.87 8.14
C GLU A 421 -24.18 6.73 7.13
N ALA A 422 -25.23 5.91 7.04
CA ALA A 422 -25.33 4.88 6.01
C ALA A 422 -25.95 5.47 4.74
N ARG A 423 -25.07 5.95 3.86
CA ARG A 423 -25.44 6.47 2.53
C ARG A 423 -24.42 6.08 1.46
N THR A 424 -24.84 6.15 0.21
CA THR A 424 -24.04 5.91 -1.00
C THR A 424 -24.52 6.82 -2.13
N VAL A 425 -23.72 7.00 -3.16
CA VAL A 425 -24.12 7.74 -4.37
C VAL A 425 -25.34 7.10 -5.05
N GLN A 426 -26.10 7.90 -5.79
CA GLN A 426 -27.14 7.37 -6.66
C GLN A 426 -26.52 6.47 -7.74
N TYR A 427 -27.10 5.28 -7.95
CA TYR A 427 -26.69 4.38 -9.03
C TYR A 427 -26.73 5.09 -10.38
N ASP A 428 -25.64 5.00 -11.12
CA ASP A 428 -25.50 5.56 -12.46
C ASP A 428 -24.52 4.70 -13.26
N ASP A 429 -25.02 3.99 -14.27
CA ASP A 429 -24.24 3.15 -15.19
C ASP A 429 -24.15 3.77 -16.59
N SER A 430 -24.31 5.09 -16.69
CA SER A 430 -24.18 5.81 -17.94
C SER A 430 -22.77 5.67 -18.52
N ASP A 431 -22.69 5.28 -19.79
CA ASP A 431 -21.45 5.07 -20.54
C ASP A 431 -20.77 6.39 -20.97
N ASP A 432 -21.40 7.53 -20.69
CA ASP A 432 -20.88 8.88 -20.93
C ASP A 432 -19.87 9.36 -19.87
N GLY A 433 -19.59 8.53 -18.86
CA GLY A 433 -18.65 8.79 -17.78
C GLY A 433 -19.26 9.55 -16.59
N SER A 434 -20.56 9.88 -16.62
CA SER A 434 -21.24 10.49 -15.47
C SER A 434 -21.45 9.52 -14.30
N GLY A 435 -21.43 8.22 -14.57
CA GLY A 435 -21.51 7.13 -13.59
C GLY A 435 -20.20 6.72 -12.93
N GLY A 436 -19.14 7.52 -13.08
CA GLY A 436 -17.83 7.29 -12.46
C GLY A 436 -17.43 8.43 -11.52
N TRP A 437 -16.46 8.16 -10.64
CA TRP A 437 -15.89 9.20 -9.81
C TRP A 437 -15.06 10.20 -10.64
N ASP A 438 -15.12 11.47 -10.28
CA ASP A 438 -14.45 12.56 -11.01
C ASP A 438 -12.96 12.71 -10.68
N GLY A 439 -12.44 11.91 -9.75
CA GLY A 439 -11.04 11.94 -9.29
C GLY A 439 -10.66 13.20 -8.50
N LEU A 440 -11.63 14.07 -8.19
CA LEU A 440 -11.38 15.42 -7.66
C LEU A 440 -12.19 15.74 -6.40
N SER A 441 -13.37 15.16 -6.23
CA SER A 441 -14.30 15.50 -5.16
C SER A 441 -14.52 14.35 -4.17
N ALA A 442 -14.97 14.67 -2.96
CA ALA A 442 -15.37 13.68 -1.95
C ALA A 442 -16.72 12.99 -2.22
N TYR A 443 -17.30 13.17 -3.41
CA TYR A 443 -18.58 12.58 -3.80
C TYR A 443 -18.36 11.34 -4.67
N PHE A 444 -18.33 10.18 -4.01
CA PHE A 444 -18.14 8.87 -4.63
C PHE A 444 -18.58 7.74 -3.69
N GLY A 445 -18.71 6.53 -4.22
CA GLY A 445 -18.86 5.29 -3.45
C GLY A 445 -19.95 5.23 -2.37
N GLY A 446 -19.73 4.32 -1.42
CA GLY A 446 -20.59 4.08 -0.27
C GLY A 446 -19.87 4.29 1.06
N SER A 447 -20.60 4.70 2.09
CA SER A 447 -20.07 4.80 3.47
C SER A 447 -19.77 3.43 4.08
N VAL A 448 -18.82 3.37 5.01
CA VAL A 448 -18.57 2.18 5.85
C VAL A 448 -19.85 1.70 6.55
N ALA A 449 -20.69 2.62 6.99
CA ALA A 449 -21.97 2.29 7.62
C ALA A 449 -22.98 1.63 6.66
N ALA A 450 -22.97 2.00 5.37
CA ALA A 450 -23.81 1.33 4.36
C ALA A 450 -23.38 -0.12 4.16
N PHE A 451 -22.08 -0.38 4.00
CA PHE A 451 -21.54 -1.73 3.85
C PHE A 451 -21.72 -2.59 5.11
N HIS A 452 -21.53 -2.00 6.31
CA HIS A 452 -21.84 -2.66 7.58
C HIS A 452 -23.30 -3.11 7.66
N ARG A 453 -24.26 -2.24 7.26
CA ARG A 453 -25.69 -2.58 7.20
C ARG A 453 -25.97 -3.68 6.18
N TRP A 454 -25.34 -3.63 5.01
CA TRP A 454 -25.48 -4.69 4.02
C TRP A 454 -25.01 -6.02 4.59
N GLY A 455 -23.82 -6.06 5.22
CA GLY A 455 -23.28 -7.29 5.79
C GLY A 455 -24.19 -7.87 6.87
N ALA A 456 -24.63 -7.04 7.82
CA ALA A 456 -25.51 -7.46 8.91
C ALA A 456 -26.85 -8.04 8.41
N ARG A 457 -27.40 -7.53 7.29
CA ARG A 457 -28.64 -8.05 6.68
C ARG A 457 -28.42 -9.36 5.91
N ASN A 458 -27.21 -9.60 5.42
CA ASN A 458 -26.90 -10.70 4.49
C ASN A 458 -26.04 -11.82 5.10
N GLY A 459 -25.82 -11.81 6.42
CA GLY A 459 -25.06 -12.87 7.10
C GLY A 459 -23.55 -12.71 7.02
N TYR A 460 -23.06 -11.49 6.86
CA TYR A 460 -21.65 -11.12 6.89
C TYR A 460 -21.36 -10.18 8.05
N SER A 461 -20.12 -10.17 8.51
CA SER A 461 -19.60 -9.17 9.44
C SER A 461 -18.53 -8.34 8.76
N LEU A 462 -18.62 -7.02 8.86
CA LEU A 462 -17.50 -6.13 8.56
C LEU A 462 -16.45 -6.29 9.67
N VAL A 463 -15.25 -6.78 9.33
CA VAL A 463 -14.20 -7.14 10.30
C VAL A 463 -13.06 -6.14 10.35
N TYR A 464 -12.77 -5.42 9.25
CA TYR A 464 -11.66 -4.49 9.18
C TYR A 464 -11.86 -3.46 8.06
N CYS A 465 -11.24 -2.30 8.21
CA CYS A 465 -11.04 -1.31 7.16
C CYS A 465 -9.60 -0.81 7.26
N GLU A 466 -8.91 -0.75 6.13
CA GLU A 466 -7.50 -0.41 6.10
C GLU A 466 -7.25 1.08 6.44
N SER A 467 -6.00 1.44 6.73
CA SER A 467 -5.62 2.71 7.34
C SER A 467 -5.67 3.92 6.42
N HIS A 468 -5.73 3.72 5.11
CA HIS A 468 -5.86 4.75 4.09
C HIS A 468 -7.32 5.19 3.93
N GLY A 469 -8.27 4.38 4.44
CA GLY A 469 -9.70 4.66 4.39
C GLY A 469 -10.32 4.41 3.01
N VAL A 470 -9.73 3.49 2.25
CA VAL A 470 -10.11 3.09 0.89
C VAL A 470 -10.86 1.77 0.92
N ASN A 471 -10.30 0.71 1.52
CA ASN A 471 -10.86 -0.64 1.43
C ASN A 471 -11.34 -1.22 2.78
N CYS A 472 -12.44 -1.96 2.73
CA CYS A 472 -13.05 -2.62 3.88
C CYS A 472 -13.35 -4.09 3.59
N PHE A 473 -13.31 -4.92 4.63
CA PHE A 473 -13.36 -6.38 4.53
C PHE A 473 -14.58 -6.93 5.27
N LEU A 474 -15.48 -7.60 4.55
CA LEU A 474 -16.57 -8.37 5.12
C LEU A 474 -16.26 -9.87 5.07
N VAL A 475 -16.60 -10.59 6.13
CA VAL A 475 -16.44 -12.05 6.21
C VAL A 475 -17.77 -12.69 6.54
N ARG A 476 -18.10 -13.78 5.84
CA ARG A 476 -19.33 -14.54 6.06
C ARG A 476 -19.35 -15.12 7.48
N ASN A 477 -20.47 -14.99 8.18
CA ASN A 477 -20.53 -15.32 9.61
C ASN A 477 -20.25 -16.81 9.89
N ASP A 478 -20.58 -17.73 8.98
CA ASP A 478 -20.26 -19.16 9.11
C ASP A 478 -18.75 -19.43 9.10
N ALA A 479 -17.99 -18.70 8.28
CA ALA A 479 -16.52 -18.73 8.24
C ALA A 479 -15.91 -18.18 9.54
N LEU A 480 -16.65 -17.36 10.28
CA LEU A 480 -16.32 -16.88 11.63
C LEU A 480 -16.89 -17.78 12.75
N GLY A 481 -17.23 -19.04 12.44
CA GLY A 481 -17.78 -19.99 13.43
C GLY A 481 -19.23 -19.69 13.83
N GLY A 482 -19.97 -18.98 12.98
CA GLY A 482 -21.36 -18.57 13.22
C GLY A 482 -21.52 -17.28 14.02
N VAL A 483 -20.43 -16.57 14.33
CA VAL A 483 -20.46 -15.35 15.15
C VAL A 483 -20.71 -14.11 14.30
N ASN A 484 -21.66 -13.28 14.71
CA ASN A 484 -21.88 -11.95 14.16
C ASN A 484 -20.95 -10.95 14.86
N VAL A 485 -19.78 -10.72 14.29
CA VAL A 485 -18.79 -9.75 14.79
C VAL A 485 -19.31 -8.31 14.67
N SER A 486 -20.11 -8.01 13.65
CA SER A 486 -20.72 -6.69 13.48
C SER A 486 -21.73 -6.30 14.58
N ALA A 487 -22.14 -7.24 15.43
CA ALA A 487 -22.93 -6.96 16.63
C ALA A 487 -22.11 -6.29 17.75
N VAL A 488 -20.78 -6.39 17.70
CA VAL A 488 -19.86 -5.88 18.74
C VAL A 488 -18.76 -4.97 18.18
N LEU A 489 -18.59 -4.96 16.85
CA LEU A 489 -17.76 -4.01 16.10
C LEU A 489 -18.62 -3.18 15.14
N GLY A 490 -18.76 -1.90 15.47
CA GLY A 490 -19.49 -0.91 14.68
C GLY A 490 -18.58 -0.12 13.71
N PRO A 491 -19.19 0.62 12.75
CA PRO A 491 -18.45 1.48 11.83
C PRO A 491 -17.55 2.51 12.53
N ASP A 492 -17.95 3.03 13.69
CA ASP A 492 -17.17 3.99 14.48
C ASP A 492 -15.84 3.41 15.00
N GLN A 493 -15.82 2.11 15.26
CA GLN A 493 -14.64 1.38 15.71
C GLN A 493 -13.72 0.98 14.55
N LEU A 494 -14.27 0.81 13.34
CA LEU A 494 -13.57 0.28 12.17
C LEU A 494 -13.12 1.34 11.17
N GLN A 495 -13.94 2.37 10.92
CA GLN A 495 -13.68 3.36 9.88
C GLN A 495 -12.48 4.24 10.20
N ASN A 496 -11.48 4.24 9.33
CA ASN A 496 -10.43 5.26 9.32
C ASN A 496 -10.92 6.53 8.60
N PRO A 497 -10.44 7.72 9.02
CA PRO A 497 -10.64 8.92 8.21
C PRO A 497 -9.88 8.80 6.88
N PRO A 498 -10.19 9.65 5.89
CA PRO A 498 -9.43 9.67 4.65
C PRO A 498 -7.94 9.92 4.91
N ASN A 499 -7.10 9.04 4.36
CA ASN A 499 -5.65 9.07 4.48
C ASN A 499 -5.03 8.56 3.17
N PHE A 500 -5.49 9.12 2.04
CA PHE A 500 -5.06 8.64 0.73
C PHE A 500 -3.54 8.74 0.58
N PHE A 501 -2.95 7.69 -0.01
CA PHE A 501 -1.50 7.54 -0.21
C PHE A 501 -0.65 7.57 1.08
N GLY A 502 -1.27 7.47 2.26
CA GLY A 502 -0.60 7.46 3.57
C GLY A 502 -0.10 8.84 3.99
N GLN A 503 -0.60 9.91 3.35
CA GLN A 503 -0.13 11.29 3.53
C GLN A 503 -1.11 12.17 4.33
N GLY A 504 -2.17 11.58 4.89
CA GLY A 504 -3.28 12.32 5.52
C GLY A 504 -4.11 13.13 4.53
N TRP A 505 -4.02 12.80 3.24
CA TRP A 505 -4.75 13.51 2.19
C TRP A 505 -6.22 13.13 2.15
N ASN A 506 -7.03 14.08 1.70
CA ASN A 506 -8.46 13.92 1.48
C ASN A 506 -8.90 14.69 0.24
N TYR A 507 -9.99 14.25 -0.38
CA TYR A 507 -10.68 15.04 -1.41
C TYR A 507 -11.54 16.15 -0.80
N PRO A 508 -11.62 17.32 -1.45
CA PRO A 508 -12.51 18.39 -1.02
C PRO A 508 -13.98 18.04 -1.22
N ASP A 509 -14.83 18.55 -0.31
CA ASP A 509 -16.29 18.46 -0.44
C ASP A 509 -16.81 19.49 -1.47
N MET A 510 -16.64 19.16 -2.75
CA MET A 510 -17.11 19.98 -3.88
C MET A 510 -18.49 19.53 -4.36
N TRP A 511 -19.54 20.01 -3.70
CA TRP A 511 -20.91 19.71 -4.08
C TRP A 511 -21.29 20.27 -5.46
N LYS A 512 -21.84 19.42 -6.35
CA LYS A 512 -22.40 19.82 -7.65
C LYS A 512 -23.92 19.59 -7.68
N PRO A 513 -24.70 20.32 -8.50
CA PRO A 513 -26.16 20.21 -8.53
C PRO A 513 -26.73 18.82 -8.84
N HIS A 514 -25.97 17.96 -9.51
CA HIS A 514 -26.39 16.59 -9.83
C HIS A 514 -26.00 15.56 -8.76
N HIS A 515 -25.17 15.92 -7.78
CA HIS A 515 -24.80 15.03 -6.68
C HIS A 515 -26.03 14.69 -5.84
N LYS A 516 -26.18 13.40 -5.50
CA LYS A 516 -27.33 12.86 -4.75
C LYS A 516 -26.90 11.68 -3.89
N TRP A 517 -27.08 11.83 -2.59
CA TRP A 517 -26.92 10.73 -1.63
C TRP A 517 -28.21 9.91 -1.50
N VAL A 518 -28.06 8.59 -1.47
CA VAL A 518 -29.12 7.60 -1.17
C VAL A 518 -28.85 7.01 0.21
N TRP A 519 -29.84 7.07 1.10
CA TRP A 519 -29.75 6.53 2.47
C TRP A 519 -30.21 5.06 2.53
N ILE A 520 -29.49 4.21 3.27
CA ILE A 520 -29.57 2.72 3.24
C ILE A 520 -30.19 2.09 4.50
#